data_AF-A0A9E6W0X3-F1
#
_entry.id   AF-A0A9E6W0X3-F1
#
_cell.length_a   1.000
_cell.length_b   1.000
_cell.length_c   1.000
_cell.angle_alpha   90.00
_cell.angle_beta   90.00
_cell.angle_gamma   90.00
#
_symmetry.space_group_name_H-M   'P 1'
#
loop_
_entity.id
_entity.type
_entity.pdbx_description
1 polymer ?
#
loop_
_entity_poly.entity_id
_entity_poly.type
_entity_poly.pdbx_seq_one_letter_code
_entity_poly.pdbx_strand_id
1 'polypeptide(L)'
;MSENLTYKIRPAARLIHTIGSDLIGDSFAALVELVKNSYDADASEVNIVFKYTEIENERALTISIKDNGHGMDFDTVINKWLVPATDDKLKRKISKNGSRVLQGRKGIGRFAASILGQEMTISTVDLNGEKSEAVIDWRVFKSDDFLENIELLVEKDVTEESSGTDILIIARDEKYSEIIVDNDGIEKIVHKVDSKLSYWNRKTIEQLINELRKLISPFEESVEDEFKISLTFINSPFPEIDDEIVIDTYPLIK
;
A
#
# COMPACT_ATOMS: atom_id res chain seq x y z
N MET A 1 -37.30 27.55 -24.58
CA MET A 1 -35.85 27.80 -24.43
C MET A 1 -35.32 26.69 -23.55
N SER A 2 -34.39 25.87 -24.03
CA SER A 2 -33.72 24.89 -23.16
C SER A 2 -32.67 25.63 -22.34
N GLU A 3 -32.76 25.56 -21.02
CA GLU A 3 -31.66 26.01 -20.16
C GLU A 3 -30.49 25.05 -20.31
N ASN A 4 -29.36 25.55 -20.82
CA ASN A 4 -28.11 24.81 -20.84
C ASN A 4 -27.50 24.85 -19.44
N LEU A 5 -27.86 23.86 -18.62
CA LEU A 5 -27.29 23.69 -17.29
C LEU A 5 -25.99 22.88 -17.38
N THR A 6 -24.94 23.39 -16.76
CA THR A 6 -23.66 22.68 -16.61
C THR A 6 -23.58 22.09 -15.21
N TYR A 7 -23.25 20.80 -15.12
CA TYR A 7 -23.09 20.08 -13.87
C TYR A 7 -21.71 19.44 -13.80
N LYS A 8 -21.13 19.36 -12.60
CA LYS A 8 -19.89 18.63 -12.34
C LYS A 8 -20.22 17.18 -11.98
N ILE A 9 -19.43 16.24 -12.50
CA ILE A 9 -19.47 14.85 -12.04
C ILE A 9 -18.88 14.81 -10.63
N ARG A 10 -19.51 14.05 -9.72
CA ARG A 10 -19.07 13.87 -8.33
C ARG A 10 -18.74 12.40 -8.11
N PRO A 11 -17.46 12.03 -8.00
CA PRO A 11 -17.07 10.66 -7.74
C PRO A 11 -17.58 10.17 -6.38
N ALA A 12 -18.21 9.01 -6.35
CA ALA A 12 -18.60 8.35 -5.11
C ALA A 12 -17.34 7.81 -4.39
N ALA A 13 -17.35 7.78 -3.06
CA ALA A 13 -16.24 7.30 -2.24
C ALA A 13 -15.84 5.85 -2.58
N ARG A 14 -16.83 5.01 -2.92
CA ARG A 14 -16.63 3.63 -3.41
C ARG A 14 -15.68 3.47 -4.60
N LEU A 15 -15.40 4.54 -5.34
CA LEU A 15 -14.40 4.51 -6.42
C LEU A 15 -13.02 4.08 -5.90
N ILE A 16 -12.64 4.50 -4.70
CA ILE A 16 -11.37 4.09 -4.08
C ILE A 16 -11.33 2.58 -3.83
N HIS A 17 -12.44 2.01 -3.35
CA HIS A 17 -12.57 0.56 -3.18
C HIS A 17 -12.42 -0.18 -4.52
N THR A 18 -13.12 0.25 -5.56
CA THR A 18 -13.03 -0.33 -6.91
C THR A 18 -11.59 -0.28 -7.46
N ILE A 19 -10.86 0.81 -7.23
CA ILE A 19 -9.45 0.92 -7.63
C ILE A 19 -8.59 -0.12 -6.90
N GLY A 20 -8.82 -0.36 -5.61
CA GLY A 20 -8.14 -1.41 -4.88
C GLY A 20 -8.54 -2.80 -5.40
N SER A 21 -9.77 -3.21 -5.09
CA SER A 21 -10.25 -4.58 -5.28
C SER A 21 -10.23 -5.04 -6.72
N ASP A 22 -10.60 -4.18 -7.67
CA ASP A 22 -10.87 -4.61 -9.05
C ASP A 22 -9.69 -4.40 -9.99
N LEU A 23 -8.77 -3.48 -9.67
CA LEU A 23 -7.62 -3.18 -10.53
C LEU A 23 -6.33 -3.89 -10.10
N ILE A 24 -6.06 -3.98 -8.80
CA ILE A 24 -4.83 -4.60 -8.28
C ILE A 24 -5.07 -6.06 -7.90
N GLY A 25 -6.27 -6.38 -7.42
CA GLY A 25 -6.79 -7.74 -7.36
C GLY A 25 -6.19 -8.67 -6.29
N ASP A 26 -5.01 -8.37 -5.74
CA ASP A 26 -4.35 -9.26 -4.77
C ASP A 26 -3.51 -8.50 -3.71
N SER A 27 -3.49 -9.02 -2.47
CA SER A 27 -2.83 -8.36 -1.32
C SER A 27 -1.31 -8.31 -1.50
N PHE A 28 -0.65 -9.36 -1.99
CA PHE A 28 0.80 -9.26 -2.27
C PHE A 28 1.10 -8.18 -3.31
N ALA A 29 0.23 -8.02 -4.33
CA ALA A 29 0.42 -7.00 -5.36
C ALA A 29 0.24 -5.58 -4.80
N ALA A 30 -0.73 -5.39 -3.90
CA ALA A 30 -0.89 -4.13 -3.17
C ALA A 30 0.35 -3.78 -2.33
N LEU A 31 0.93 -4.76 -1.64
CA LEU A 31 2.17 -4.56 -0.87
C LEU A 31 3.35 -4.20 -1.79
N VAL A 32 3.48 -4.87 -2.94
CA VAL A 32 4.50 -4.54 -3.95
C VAL A 32 4.35 -3.10 -4.46
N GLU A 33 3.13 -2.60 -4.65
CA GLU A 33 2.90 -1.20 -5.04
C GLU A 33 3.35 -0.19 -3.98
N LEU A 34 3.27 -0.53 -2.69
CA LEU A 34 3.84 0.29 -1.61
C LEU A 34 5.36 0.27 -1.63
N VAL A 35 5.98 -0.91 -1.79
CA VAL A 35 7.45 -1.05 -1.88
C VAL A 35 8.02 -0.33 -3.11
N LYS A 36 7.30 -0.30 -4.23
CA LYS A 36 7.67 0.53 -5.40
C LYS A 36 7.74 2.02 -5.06
N ASN A 37 6.93 2.52 -4.12
CA ASN A 37 7.03 3.91 -3.71
C ASN A 37 8.31 4.18 -2.92
N SER A 38 8.77 3.23 -2.11
CA SER A 38 10.08 3.31 -1.44
C SER A 38 11.23 3.33 -2.47
N TYR A 39 11.14 2.49 -3.50
CA TYR A 39 12.09 2.52 -4.62
C TYR A 39 12.10 3.88 -5.34
N ASP A 40 10.91 4.38 -5.68
CA ASP A 40 10.69 5.68 -6.34
C ASP A 40 11.16 6.87 -5.49
N ALA A 41 11.21 6.70 -4.16
CA ALA A 41 11.66 7.68 -3.18
C ALA A 41 13.18 7.67 -2.95
N ASP A 42 13.94 6.97 -3.80
CA ASP A 42 15.40 6.85 -3.69
C ASP A 42 15.87 6.21 -2.36
N ALA A 43 15.04 5.39 -1.71
CA ALA A 43 15.44 4.66 -0.51
C ALA A 43 16.55 3.66 -0.82
N SER A 44 17.53 3.50 0.08
CA SER A 44 18.53 2.43 -0.04
C SER A 44 18.02 1.10 0.54
N GLU A 45 17.05 1.17 1.45
CA GLU A 45 16.45 0.00 2.05
C GLU A 45 14.97 0.21 2.40
N VAL A 46 14.24 -0.90 2.44
CA VAL A 46 12.88 -0.97 2.93
C VAL A 46 12.72 -2.24 3.78
N ASN A 47 12.21 -2.06 4.99
CA ASN A 47 11.94 -3.12 5.95
C ASN A 47 10.44 -3.35 6.04
N ILE A 48 10.00 -4.60 5.84
CA ILE A 48 8.59 -4.99 5.89
C ILE A 48 8.39 -5.90 7.10
N VAL A 49 7.57 -5.49 8.07
CA VAL A 49 7.32 -6.28 9.28
C VAL A 49 5.88 -6.75 9.34
N PHE A 50 5.68 -8.06 9.32
CA PHE A 50 4.42 -8.73 9.59
C PHE A 50 4.39 -9.15 11.05
N LYS A 51 3.53 -8.53 11.86
CA LYS A 51 3.37 -8.88 13.28
C LYS A 51 1.96 -9.34 13.56
N TYR A 52 1.83 -10.62 13.95
CA TYR A 52 0.58 -11.19 14.39
C TYR A 52 0.39 -10.88 15.88
N THR A 53 -0.74 -10.29 16.21
CA THR A 53 -0.99 -9.74 17.55
C THR A 53 -2.47 -9.72 17.87
N GLU A 54 -2.81 -9.16 19.02
CA GLU A 54 -4.19 -8.92 19.44
C GLU A 54 -4.38 -7.43 19.68
N ILE A 55 -5.42 -6.85 19.08
CA ILE A 55 -5.81 -5.46 19.26
C ILE A 55 -7.25 -5.49 19.76
N GLU A 56 -7.51 -4.86 20.91
CA GLU A 56 -8.84 -4.85 21.54
C GLU A 56 -9.42 -6.26 21.79
N ASN A 57 -8.56 -7.23 22.11
CA ASN A 57 -8.88 -8.66 22.29
C ASN A 57 -9.33 -9.39 21.01
N GLU A 58 -9.10 -8.82 19.84
CA GLU A 58 -9.31 -9.49 18.56
C GLU A 58 -7.97 -9.76 17.87
N ARG A 59 -7.88 -10.92 17.21
CA ARG A 59 -6.70 -11.28 16.43
C ARG A 59 -6.53 -10.28 15.28
N ALA A 60 -5.32 -9.74 15.16
CA ALA A 60 -4.96 -8.79 14.13
C ALA A 60 -3.59 -9.12 13.54
N LEU A 61 -3.36 -8.61 12.34
CA LEU A 61 -2.06 -8.55 11.71
C LEU A 61 -1.72 -7.07 11.51
N THR A 62 -0.56 -6.65 11.99
CA THR A 62 0.02 -5.35 11.62
C THR A 62 1.08 -5.57 10.55
N ILE A 63 1.01 -4.80 9.46
CA ILE A 63 2.03 -4.78 8.40
C ILE A 63 2.67 -3.39 8.44
N SER A 64 3.96 -3.31 8.80
CA SER A 64 4.74 -2.07 8.70
C SER A 64 5.61 -2.13 7.45
N ILE A 65 5.68 -1.03 6.70
CA ILE A 65 6.59 -0.83 5.57
C ILE A 65 7.37 0.44 5.86
N LYS A 66 8.66 0.30 6.17
CA LYS A 66 9.53 1.40 6.54
C LYS A 66 10.70 1.55 5.59
N ASP A 67 10.80 2.69 4.93
CA ASP A 67 11.92 3.05 4.07
C ASP A 67 12.68 4.27 4.56
N ASN A 68 13.92 4.40 4.09
CA ASN A 68 14.81 5.52 4.38
C ASN A 68 14.97 6.48 3.18
N GLY A 69 13.93 6.60 2.36
CA GLY A 69 13.94 7.48 1.20
C GLY A 69 13.89 8.96 1.56
N HIS A 70 13.66 9.80 0.56
CA HIS A 70 13.61 11.25 0.75
C HIS A 70 12.37 11.77 1.51
N GLY A 71 11.42 10.89 1.83
CA GLY A 71 10.15 11.22 2.50
C GLY A 71 9.28 12.25 1.78
N MET A 72 8.26 12.77 2.44
CA MET A 72 7.32 13.74 1.87
C MET A 72 7.05 14.87 2.86
N ASP A 73 6.96 16.09 2.34
CA ASP A 73 6.40 17.22 3.09
C ASP A 73 4.86 17.12 3.13
N PHE A 74 4.25 17.94 3.98
CA PHE A 74 2.80 17.96 4.18
C PHE A 74 2.05 18.24 2.87
N ASP A 75 2.57 19.17 2.07
CA ASP A 75 2.00 19.54 0.79
C ASP A 75 2.01 18.36 -0.20
N THR A 76 3.08 17.57 -0.21
CA THR A 76 3.16 16.34 -1.01
C THR A 76 2.18 15.28 -0.49
N VAL A 77 2.01 15.15 0.83
CA VAL A 77 1.01 14.23 1.40
C VAL A 77 -0.40 14.61 0.92
N ILE A 78 -0.84 15.85 1.09
CA ILE A 78 -2.23 16.25 0.80
C ILE A 78 -2.51 16.43 -0.69
N ASN A 79 -1.56 16.94 -1.48
CA ASN A 79 -1.80 17.30 -2.89
C ASN A 79 -1.33 16.24 -3.89
N LYS A 80 -0.54 15.25 -3.46
CA LYS A 80 -0.05 14.19 -4.35
C LYS A 80 -0.36 12.80 -3.81
N TRP A 81 -0.05 12.52 -2.55
CA TRP A 81 -0.24 11.18 -1.99
C TRP A 81 -1.73 10.89 -1.73
N LEU A 82 -2.51 11.82 -1.18
CA LEU A 82 -3.95 11.65 -0.97
C LEU A 82 -4.80 11.85 -2.24
N VAL A 83 -4.19 12.26 -3.36
CA VAL A 83 -4.92 12.54 -4.59
C VAL A 83 -4.80 11.35 -5.57
N PRO A 84 -5.89 10.60 -5.84
CA PRO A 84 -5.85 9.50 -6.79
C PRO A 84 -5.62 10.01 -8.22
N ALA A 85 -4.87 9.23 -9.01
CA ALA A 85 -4.65 9.44 -10.44
C ALA A 85 -4.00 10.78 -10.83
N THR A 86 -3.10 11.30 -10.00
CA THR A 86 -2.28 12.47 -10.37
C THR A 86 -1.38 12.16 -11.57
N ASP A 87 -1.13 13.18 -12.39
CA ASP A 87 -0.27 13.10 -13.59
C ASP A 87 1.23 13.26 -13.26
N ASP A 88 1.55 13.41 -11.98
CA ASP A 88 2.88 13.64 -11.44
C ASP A 88 3.91 12.60 -11.94
N LYS A 89 3.57 11.31 -11.83
CA LYS A 89 4.40 10.18 -12.34
C LYS A 89 4.26 9.92 -13.85
N LEU A 90 3.34 10.59 -14.55
CA LEU A 90 3.30 10.54 -16.02
C LEU A 90 4.32 11.51 -16.64
N LYS A 91 4.57 12.63 -15.96
CA LYS A 91 5.53 13.66 -16.38
C LYS A 91 6.94 13.35 -15.88
N ARG A 92 7.07 12.85 -14.64
CA ARG A 92 8.34 12.44 -14.06
C ARG A 92 8.62 10.97 -14.39
N LYS A 93 9.72 10.67 -15.07
CA LYS A 93 10.14 9.29 -15.40
C LYS A 93 11.33 8.78 -14.59
N ILE A 94 12.03 9.69 -13.91
CA ILE A 94 13.20 9.42 -13.08
C ILE A 94 12.95 9.88 -11.66
N SER A 95 13.61 9.26 -10.69
CA SER A 95 13.53 9.64 -9.28
C SER A 95 14.11 11.03 -9.02
N LYS A 96 13.95 11.54 -7.78
CA LYS A 96 14.35 12.90 -7.42
C LYS A 96 15.85 13.10 -7.60
N ASN A 97 16.64 12.07 -7.28
CA ASN A 97 18.09 12.07 -7.45
C ASN A 97 18.53 11.68 -8.87
N GLY A 98 17.60 11.23 -9.72
CA GLY A 98 17.85 10.86 -11.11
C GLY A 98 18.54 9.51 -11.31
N SER A 99 18.82 8.77 -10.23
CA SER A 99 19.46 7.45 -10.25
C SER A 99 18.53 6.35 -10.76
N ARG A 100 17.23 6.46 -10.52
CA ARG A 100 16.25 5.40 -10.78
C ARG A 100 15.21 5.78 -11.81
N VAL A 101 14.80 4.79 -12.60
CA VAL A 101 13.58 4.88 -13.42
C VAL A 101 12.38 4.53 -12.55
N LEU A 102 11.40 5.43 -12.48
CA LEU A 102 10.23 5.24 -11.62
C LEU A 102 9.44 3.99 -12.02
N GLN A 103 9.07 3.18 -11.02
CA GLN A 103 8.28 1.96 -11.17
C GLN A 103 6.78 2.27 -11.14
N GLY A 104 6.35 3.28 -10.37
CA GLY A 104 4.96 3.72 -10.34
C GLY A 104 4.58 4.55 -11.58
N ARG A 105 3.45 4.23 -12.23
CA ARG A 105 3.04 4.91 -13.49
C ARG A 105 1.69 5.61 -13.48
N LYS A 106 0.73 5.15 -12.67
CA LYS A 106 -0.69 5.54 -12.79
C LYS A 106 -1.22 6.41 -11.64
N GLY A 107 -0.44 6.62 -10.58
CA GLY A 107 -0.85 7.46 -9.45
C GLY A 107 -2.04 6.93 -8.64
N ILE A 108 -2.40 5.65 -8.80
CA ILE A 108 -3.55 5.02 -8.12
C ILE A 108 -3.16 3.78 -7.30
N GLY A 109 -2.01 3.15 -7.58
CA GLY A 109 -1.69 1.84 -7.03
C GLY A 109 -1.59 1.77 -5.51
N ARG A 110 -1.16 2.87 -4.87
CA ARG A 110 -1.08 2.98 -3.40
C ARG A 110 -2.44 2.90 -2.69
N PHE A 111 -3.54 3.20 -3.38
CA PHE A 111 -4.88 3.05 -2.80
C PHE A 111 -5.31 1.58 -2.68
N ALA A 112 -4.62 0.65 -3.35
CA ALA A 112 -4.81 -0.78 -3.07
C ALA A 112 -4.30 -1.21 -1.69
N ALA A 113 -3.63 -0.32 -0.94
CA ALA A 113 -3.39 -0.53 0.48
C ALA A 113 -4.70 -0.83 1.26
N SER A 114 -5.87 -0.39 0.76
CA SER A 114 -7.18 -0.75 1.32
C SER A 114 -7.49 -2.25 1.32
N ILE A 115 -6.79 -3.05 0.49
CA ILE A 115 -6.95 -4.51 0.46
C ILE A 115 -6.18 -5.16 1.61
N LEU A 116 -5.04 -4.57 1.99
CA LEU A 116 -4.10 -5.10 2.98
C LEU A 116 -4.69 -5.09 4.40
N GLY A 117 -5.48 -4.07 4.74
CA GLY A 117 -6.07 -3.90 6.06
C GLY A 117 -7.12 -2.79 6.09
N GLN A 118 -7.82 -2.67 7.21
CA GLN A 118 -8.89 -1.69 7.37
C GLN A 118 -8.37 -0.31 7.75
N GLU A 119 -7.28 -0.25 8.49
CA GLU A 119 -6.70 0.99 8.98
C GLU A 119 -5.28 1.11 8.48
N MET A 120 -4.88 2.33 8.14
CA MET A 120 -3.52 2.65 7.74
C MET A 120 -3.09 4.00 8.28
N THR A 121 -1.91 4.05 8.87
CA THR A 121 -1.21 5.28 9.21
C THR A 121 0.01 5.40 8.32
N ILE A 122 0.20 6.55 7.69
CA ILE A 122 1.46 6.92 7.02
C ILE A 122 2.11 8.04 7.81
N SER A 123 3.34 7.85 8.27
CA SER A 123 4.20 8.86 8.88
C SER A 123 5.43 9.03 8.01
N THR A 124 5.73 10.25 7.61
CA THR A 124 6.85 10.54 6.70
C THR A 124 7.56 11.80 7.11
N VAL A 125 8.89 11.79 6.96
CA VAL A 125 9.77 12.90 7.31
C VAL A 125 10.55 13.28 6.05
N ASP A 126 10.43 14.53 5.62
CA ASP A 126 11.19 15.04 4.48
C ASP A 126 12.66 15.34 4.83
N LEU A 127 13.47 15.68 3.83
CA LEU A 127 14.90 16.01 4.03
C LEU A 127 15.14 17.28 4.86
N ASN A 128 14.10 18.08 5.14
CA ASN A 128 14.18 19.31 5.92
C ASN A 128 13.70 19.10 7.38
N GLY A 129 13.30 17.88 7.75
CA GLY A 129 12.78 17.56 9.08
C GLY A 129 11.29 17.87 9.26
N GLU A 130 10.55 18.14 8.18
CA GLU A 130 9.10 18.26 8.25
C GLU A 130 8.47 16.86 8.33
N LYS A 131 7.76 16.60 9.43
CA LYS A 131 7.03 15.36 9.66
C LYS A 131 5.56 15.55 9.30
N SER A 132 5.02 14.61 8.53
CA SER A 132 3.60 14.56 8.19
C SER A 132 3.04 13.19 8.53
N GLU A 133 1.88 13.15 9.16
CA GLU A 133 1.19 11.90 9.49
C GLU A 133 -0.25 11.95 8.96
N ALA A 134 -0.72 10.88 8.30
CA ALA A 134 -2.11 10.74 7.89
C ALA A 134 -2.67 9.40 8.35
N VAL A 135 -3.87 9.44 8.96
CA VAL A 135 -4.60 8.26 9.44
C VAL A 135 -5.80 8.02 8.55
N ILE A 136 -5.91 6.80 8.02
CA ILE A 136 -6.92 6.40 7.04
C ILE A 136 -7.63 5.16 7.55
N ASP A 137 -8.93 5.29 7.81
CA ASP A 137 -9.82 4.14 7.93
C ASP A 137 -10.46 3.86 6.57
N TRP A 138 -10.03 2.79 5.90
CA TRP A 138 -10.51 2.43 4.57
C TRP A 138 -12.01 2.10 4.52
N ARG A 139 -12.64 1.81 5.66
CA ARG A 139 -14.08 1.51 5.74
C ARG A 139 -14.94 2.72 5.37
N VAL A 140 -14.46 3.94 5.55
CA VAL A 140 -15.21 5.16 5.18
C VAL A 140 -15.48 5.25 3.68
N PHE A 141 -14.63 4.62 2.85
CA PHE A 141 -14.81 4.58 1.40
C PHE A 141 -15.81 3.52 0.93
N LYS A 142 -16.33 2.67 1.83
CA LYS A 142 -17.45 1.75 1.53
C LYS A 142 -18.82 2.45 1.65
N SER A 143 -18.86 3.74 2.00
CA SER A 143 -20.08 4.53 2.13
C SER A 143 -20.67 4.96 0.78
N ASP A 144 -21.93 5.40 0.80
CA ASP A 144 -22.62 6.02 -0.34
C ASP A 144 -22.29 7.52 -0.53
N ASP A 145 -21.33 8.05 0.24
CA ASP A 145 -20.95 9.45 0.16
C ASP A 145 -20.07 9.77 -1.07
N PHE A 146 -19.85 11.04 -1.34
CA PHE A 146 -18.91 11.52 -2.33
C PHE A 146 -17.49 11.59 -1.76
N LEU A 147 -16.50 11.36 -2.62
CA LEU A 147 -15.09 11.34 -2.21
C LEU A 147 -14.65 12.67 -1.58
N GLU A 148 -15.20 13.80 -2.05
CA GLU A 148 -14.90 15.14 -1.53
C GLU A 148 -15.42 15.41 -0.11
N ASN A 149 -16.32 14.56 0.40
CA ASN A 149 -16.88 14.69 1.75
C ASN A 149 -16.14 13.80 2.77
N ILE A 150 -15.21 12.97 2.32
CA ILE A 150 -14.40 12.12 3.21
C ILE A 150 -13.30 12.98 3.82
N GLU A 151 -13.39 13.21 5.12
CA GLU A 151 -12.37 13.91 5.88
C GLU A 151 -11.36 12.91 6.46
N LEU A 152 -10.08 13.21 6.28
CA LEU A 152 -8.97 12.42 6.82
C LEU A 152 -8.17 13.30 7.77
N LEU A 153 -7.76 12.74 8.91
CA LEU A 153 -6.85 13.42 9.82
C LEU A 153 -5.45 13.42 9.20
N VAL A 154 -4.89 14.61 9.00
CA VAL A 154 -3.51 14.80 8.57
C VAL A 154 -2.85 15.81 9.51
N GLU A 155 -1.78 15.40 10.16
CA GLU A 155 -1.00 16.20 11.09
C GLU A 155 0.33 16.60 10.46
N LYS A 156 0.85 17.74 10.92
CA LYS A 156 2.13 18.31 10.49
C LYS A 156 2.92 18.72 11.73
N ASP A 157 4.18 18.33 11.78
CA ASP A 157 5.12 18.66 12.85
C ASP A 157 6.55 18.83 12.32
N VAL A 158 7.49 19.15 13.20
CA VAL A 158 8.93 19.22 12.93
C VAL A 158 9.65 18.21 13.82
N THR A 159 10.63 17.51 13.27
CA THR A 159 11.38 16.47 13.98
C THR A 159 12.86 16.48 13.60
N GLU A 160 13.68 15.85 14.46
CA GLU A 160 15.10 15.57 14.22
C GLU A 160 15.31 14.13 13.70
N GLU A 161 14.23 13.38 13.46
CA GLU A 161 14.28 12.07 12.80
C GLU A 161 14.86 12.19 11.38
N SER A 162 15.53 11.13 10.89
CA SER A 162 16.01 11.09 9.51
C SER A 162 14.85 10.94 8.52
N SER A 163 15.07 11.36 7.27
CA SER A 163 14.05 11.27 6.22
C SER A 163 13.65 9.84 5.92
N GLY A 164 12.39 9.66 5.53
CA GLY A 164 11.85 8.35 5.19
C GLY A 164 10.33 8.30 5.29
N THR A 165 9.79 7.10 5.13
CA THR A 165 8.36 6.83 5.25
C THR A 165 8.14 5.56 6.05
N ASP A 166 7.22 5.60 7.00
CA ASP A 166 6.71 4.46 7.74
C ASP A 166 5.20 4.34 7.49
N ILE A 167 4.77 3.23 6.92
CA ILE A 167 3.37 2.89 6.71
C ILE A 167 3.02 1.74 7.65
N LEU A 168 2.09 1.96 8.56
CA LEU A 168 1.52 0.94 9.43
C LEU A 168 0.11 0.61 8.98
N ILE A 169 -0.15 -0.66 8.68
CA ILE A 169 -1.47 -1.17 8.30
C ILE A 169 -1.96 -2.12 9.38
N ILE A 170 -3.21 -1.99 9.80
CA ILE A 170 -3.88 -2.91 10.71
C ILE A 170 -4.94 -3.69 9.94
N ALA A 171 -4.82 -5.02 9.98
CA ALA A 171 -5.69 -5.96 9.29
C ALA A 171 -6.35 -6.91 10.29
N ARG A 172 -7.66 -7.08 10.15
CA ARG A 172 -8.48 -8.07 10.85
C ARG A 172 -9.25 -8.91 9.84
N ASP A 173 -9.58 -10.14 10.20
CA ASP A 173 -10.44 -10.99 9.37
C ASP A 173 -11.87 -10.42 9.38
N GLU A 174 -12.44 -10.15 8.20
CA GLU A 174 -13.79 -9.60 8.07
C GLU A 174 -14.78 -10.68 7.65
N LYS A 175 -15.88 -10.84 8.41
CA LYS A 175 -16.99 -11.72 8.03
C LYS A 175 -18.06 -10.90 7.32
N TYR A 176 -18.53 -11.39 6.18
CA TYR A 176 -19.59 -10.73 5.43
C TYR A 176 -20.51 -11.75 4.76
N SER A 177 -21.66 -11.26 4.33
CA SER A 177 -22.67 -12.06 3.63
C SER A 177 -22.88 -11.51 2.24
N GLU A 178 -22.91 -12.38 1.25
CA GLU A 178 -23.26 -12.04 -0.12
C GLU A 178 -24.52 -12.80 -0.54
N ILE A 179 -25.34 -12.14 -1.36
CA ILE A 179 -26.44 -12.79 -2.07
C ILE A 179 -25.89 -13.28 -3.39
N ILE A 180 -25.89 -14.60 -3.58
CA ILE A 180 -25.61 -15.23 -4.87
C ILE A 180 -26.91 -15.72 -5.48
N VAL A 181 -27.02 -15.59 -6.79
CA VAL A 181 -28.12 -16.15 -7.56
C VAL A 181 -27.64 -17.47 -8.14
N ASP A 182 -28.30 -18.57 -7.80
CA ASP A 182 -27.96 -19.87 -8.39
C ASP A 182 -28.47 -20.00 -9.84
N ASN A 183 -28.15 -21.12 -10.49
CA ASN A 183 -28.54 -21.37 -11.88
C ASN A 183 -30.06 -21.42 -12.10
N ASP A 184 -30.85 -21.60 -11.03
CA ASP A 184 -32.32 -21.63 -11.07
C ASP A 184 -32.94 -20.25 -10.75
N GLY A 185 -32.12 -19.22 -10.57
CA GLY A 185 -32.56 -17.86 -10.24
C GLY A 185 -32.91 -17.66 -8.77
N ILE A 186 -32.54 -18.59 -7.89
CA ILE A 186 -32.84 -18.52 -6.46
C ILE A 186 -31.72 -17.77 -5.74
N GLU A 187 -32.09 -16.71 -5.03
CA GLU A 187 -31.18 -15.97 -4.14
C GLU A 187 -30.81 -16.82 -2.92
N LYS A 188 -29.50 -16.98 -2.69
CA LYS A 188 -28.93 -17.65 -1.53
C LYS A 188 -27.98 -16.71 -0.82
N ILE A 189 -28.12 -16.62 0.51
CA ILE A 189 -27.16 -15.91 1.35
C ILE A 189 -25.99 -16.85 1.62
N VAL A 190 -24.79 -16.42 1.25
CA VAL A 190 -23.53 -17.12 1.54
C VAL A 190 -22.73 -16.29 2.52
N HIS A 191 -22.31 -16.92 3.60
CA HIS A 191 -21.37 -16.33 4.56
C HIS A 191 -19.94 -16.56 4.07
N LYS A 192 -19.18 -15.47 3.96
CA LYS A 192 -17.78 -15.47 3.56
C LYS A 192 -16.92 -14.84 4.65
N VAL A 193 -15.63 -15.14 4.59
CA VAL A 193 -14.60 -14.53 5.43
C VAL A 193 -13.53 -13.99 4.50
N ASP A 194 -13.22 -12.70 4.62
CA ASP A 194 -12.00 -12.12 4.08
C ASP A 194 -10.87 -12.39 5.09
N SER A 195 -10.16 -13.49 4.86
CA SER A 195 -9.14 -14.01 5.77
C SER A 195 -7.79 -13.31 5.59
N LYS A 196 -7.69 -12.04 5.99
CA LYS A 196 -6.48 -11.22 5.87
C LYS A 196 -5.29 -11.80 6.64
N LEU A 197 -5.53 -12.45 7.78
CA LEU A 197 -4.45 -13.04 8.58
C LEU A 197 -3.88 -14.29 7.93
N SER A 198 -4.74 -15.22 7.49
CA SER A 198 -4.28 -16.48 6.88
C SER A 198 -3.90 -16.36 5.40
N TYR A 199 -4.17 -15.20 4.80
CA TYR A 199 -3.73 -14.90 3.44
C TYR A 199 -2.21 -15.05 3.32
N TRP A 200 -1.44 -14.56 4.30
CA TRP A 200 0.04 -14.56 4.30
C TRP A 200 0.64 -15.89 4.75
N ASN A 201 0.27 -16.96 4.05
CA ASN A 201 0.86 -18.28 4.18
C ASN A 201 2.09 -18.43 3.26
N ARG A 202 2.76 -19.58 3.35
CA ARG A 202 3.96 -19.87 2.54
C ARG A 202 3.81 -19.56 1.04
N LYS A 203 2.68 -19.94 0.43
CA LYS A 203 2.48 -19.78 -1.02
C LYS A 203 2.45 -18.30 -1.42
N THR A 204 1.71 -17.47 -0.68
CA THR A 204 1.57 -16.04 -0.99
C THR A 204 2.83 -15.26 -0.62
N ILE A 205 3.55 -15.67 0.43
CA ILE A 205 4.87 -15.12 0.74
C ILE A 205 5.90 -15.47 -0.35
N GLU A 206 5.90 -16.70 -0.88
CA GLU A 206 6.74 -17.05 -2.04
C GLU A 206 6.39 -16.20 -3.27
N GLN A 207 5.10 -15.91 -3.51
CA GLN A 207 4.67 -15.00 -4.59
C GLN A 207 5.16 -13.57 -4.35
N LEU A 208 5.00 -13.05 -3.13
CA LEU A 208 5.49 -11.74 -2.72
C LEU A 208 6.99 -11.61 -2.96
N ILE A 209 7.78 -12.58 -2.46
CA ILE A 209 9.23 -12.62 -2.63
C ILE A 209 9.59 -12.55 -4.12
N ASN A 210 8.95 -13.37 -4.96
CA ASN A 210 9.23 -13.38 -6.40
C ASN A 210 8.93 -12.03 -7.08
N GLU A 211 7.86 -11.33 -6.69
CA GLU A 211 7.59 -10.00 -7.24
C GLU A 211 8.55 -8.93 -6.71
N LEU A 212 8.92 -8.99 -5.43
CA LEU A 212 9.88 -8.06 -4.83
C LEU A 212 11.28 -8.19 -5.45
N ARG A 213 11.72 -9.41 -5.78
CA ARG A 213 12.99 -9.68 -6.46
C ARG A 213 13.13 -8.93 -7.79
N LYS A 214 12.02 -8.67 -8.48
CA LYS A 214 12.04 -7.95 -9.77
C LYS A 214 12.37 -6.46 -9.64
N LEU A 215 12.29 -5.92 -8.42
CA LEU A 215 12.67 -4.53 -8.12
C LEU A 215 14.17 -4.36 -7.90
N ILE A 216 14.91 -5.45 -7.70
CA ILE A 216 16.36 -5.42 -7.47
C ILE A 216 17.08 -5.76 -8.77
N SER A 217 18.03 -4.90 -9.18
CA SER A 217 18.83 -5.13 -10.38
C SER A 217 19.73 -6.36 -10.20
N PRO A 218 19.74 -7.33 -11.13
CA PRO A 218 20.65 -8.47 -11.06
C PRO A 218 22.08 -8.15 -11.54
N PHE A 219 22.34 -6.93 -12.01
CA PHE A 219 23.63 -6.52 -12.56
C PHE A 219 24.45 -5.72 -11.54
N GLU A 220 25.64 -6.22 -11.18
CA GLU A 220 26.59 -5.60 -10.24
C GLU A 220 27.18 -4.27 -10.73
N GLU A 221 27.01 -3.89 -12.01
CA GLU A 221 27.57 -2.63 -12.55
C GLU A 221 26.90 -1.36 -12.00
N SER A 222 25.81 -1.47 -11.23
CA SER A 222 25.18 -0.36 -10.50
C SER A 222 25.60 -0.32 -9.03
N VAL A 223 26.90 -0.32 -8.74
CA VAL A 223 27.46 -0.32 -7.37
C VAL A 223 26.99 0.89 -6.53
N GLU A 224 26.55 1.97 -7.17
CA GLU A 224 26.13 3.20 -6.49
C GLU A 224 24.65 3.24 -6.06
N ASP A 225 23.80 2.30 -6.50
CA ASP A 225 22.35 2.34 -6.24
C ASP A 225 21.83 0.99 -5.70
N GLU A 226 22.18 0.70 -4.45
CA GLU A 226 21.64 -0.45 -3.73
C GLU A 226 20.19 -0.19 -3.28
N PHE A 227 19.30 -1.15 -3.52
CA PHE A 227 17.95 -1.18 -2.94
C PHE A 227 17.72 -2.52 -2.25
N LYS A 228 17.79 -2.52 -0.92
CA LYS A 228 17.64 -3.71 -0.07
C LYS A 228 16.20 -3.84 0.41
N ILE A 229 15.67 -5.06 0.38
CA ILE A 229 14.32 -5.36 0.86
C ILE A 229 14.44 -6.49 1.89
N SER A 230 13.90 -6.28 3.08
CA SER A 230 13.84 -7.29 4.14
C SER A 230 12.40 -7.51 4.58
N LEU A 231 12.07 -8.75 4.95
CA LEU A 231 10.81 -9.15 5.53
C LEU A 231 11.08 -9.74 6.91
N THR A 232 10.33 -9.31 7.91
CA THR A 232 10.38 -9.86 9.27
C THR A 232 8.99 -10.31 9.69
N PHE A 233 8.90 -11.50 10.29
CA PHE A 233 7.68 -12.09 10.79
C PHE A 233 7.77 -12.23 12.31
N ILE A 234 6.83 -11.62 13.03
CA ILE A 234 6.77 -11.64 14.49
C ILE A 234 5.51 -12.38 14.92
N ASN A 235 5.68 -13.41 15.74
CA ASN A 235 4.61 -14.30 16.22
C ASN A 235 3.81 -14.96 15.09
N SER A 236 4.46 -15.28 13.97
CA SER A 236 3.80 -15.96 12.85
C SER A 236 3.16 -17.28 13.33
N PRO A 237 1.87 -17.52 13.01
CA PRO A 237 1.26 -18.82 13.28
C PRO A 237 1.68 -19.89 12.26
N PHE A 238 2.49 -19.53 11.26
CA PHE A 238 2.96 -20.40 10.17
C PHE A 238 4.43 -20.76 10.42
N PRO A 239 4.70 -21.95 11.01
CA PRO A 239 6.06 -22.35 11.36
C PRO A 239 6.97 -22.59 10.15
N GLU A 240 6.43 -22.67 8.95
CA GLU A 240 7.16 -22.84 7.70
C GLU A 240 7.70 -21.53 7.11
N ILE A 241 7.39 -20.38 7.71
CA ILE A 241 7.89 -19.07 7.29
C ILE A 241 9.04 -18.69 8.20
N ASP A 242 10.20 -18.39 7.62
CA ASP A 242 11.36 -17.90 8.37
C ASP A 242 11.05 -16.55 9.01
N ASP A 243 11.52 -16.33 10.24
CA ASP A 243 11.29 -15.09 10.99
C ASP A 243 11.88 -13.86 10.30
N GLU A 244 12.95 -14.04 9.53
CA GLU A 244 13.62 -12.98 8.78
C GLU A 244 14.04 -13.48 7.40
N ILE A 245 13.71 -12.71 6.36
CA ILE A 245 14.02 -13.00 4.96
C ILE A 245 14.59 -11.74 4.31
N VAL A 246 15.82 -11.82 3.84
CA VAL A 246 16.41 -10.78 2.97
C VAL A 246 16.15 -11.17 1.51
N ILE A 247 15.65 -10.23 0.71
CA ILE A 247 15.35 -10.48 -0.69
C ILE A 247 16.62 -10.34 -1.52
N ASP A 248 17.10 -11.47 -2.06
CA ASP A 248 18.22 -11.52 -2.99
C ASP A 248 17.77 -11.37 -4.45
N THR A 249 18.67 -10.88 -5.31
CA THR A 249 18.45 -10.80 -6.75
C THR A 249 18.18 -12.16 -7.39
N TYR A 250 17.63 -12.16 -8.61
CA TYR A 250 17.57 -13.39 -9.39
C TYR A 250 18.98 -13.87 -9.74
N PRO A 251 19.28 -15.16 -9.56
CA PRO A 251 20.56 -15.70 -9.98
C PRO A 251 20.74 -15.48 -11.48
N LEU A 252 21.87 -14.90 -11.86
CA LEU A 252 22.26 -14.76 -13.26
C LEU A 252 22.39 -16.16 -13.85
N ILE A 253 21.53 -16.51 -14.80
CA ILE A 253 21.70 -17.72 -15.61
C ILE A 253 22.92 -17.45 -16.50
N LYS A 254 24.04 -18.08 -16.15
CA LYS A 254 25.28 -18.07 -16.95
C LYS A 254 25.10 -18.83 -18.27
#